data_AF-A0A7X7J009-F1
#
_entry.id   AF-A0A7X7J009-F1
#
_cell.length_a   1.000
_cell.length_b   1.000
_cell.length_c   1.000
_cell.angle_alpha   90.00
_cell.angle_beta   90.00
_cell.angle_gamma   90.00
#
_symmetry.space_group_name_H-M   'P 1'
#
loop_
_entity.id
_entity.type
_entity.pdbx_description
1 polymer ?
#
loop_
_entity_poly.entity_id
_entity_poly.type
_entity_poly.pdbx_seq_one_letter_code
_entity_poly.pdbx_strand_id
1 'polypeptide(L)'
;PEAKTYGYKYAAIDYDTTLEQYSRWLVGLKEPNVLVVDLYSTMNEHLRKRRTAQVSFSLQRDGIHPDPTGHWLMAQTLLTAWKAPNAAGGVQIDAGRGTVLAGQVTNLKKEGPGLFFEWQSPLPMPMDPKWDAESIRIEDVEEHLNEYRLAVKGLPPGRYRLVAGDEEFATVGAVQLAAGVSLLDFERFPANRAAARLLSLVHDRQRLLYAAWRRSVGKWTSTESDSLNRASVEDLKQQVEELDQQIDLLRQPQPIRLRIELIPAGSRPV
;
A
#
# COMPACT_ATOMS: atom_id res chain seq x y z
N PRO A 1 33.16 -25.02 -10.33
CA PRO A 1 34.38 -24.18 -10.23
C PRO A 1 34.95 -24.18 -8.80
N GLU A 2 36.27 -24.26 -8.65
CA GLU A 2 36.94 -24.16 -7.34
C GLU A 2 36.79 -22.75 -6.77
N ALA A 3 35.81 -22.53 -5.89
CA ALA A 3 35.60 -21.24 -5.24
C ALA A 3 36.60 -21.07 -4.08
N LYS A 4 37.43 -20.02 -4.15
CA LYS A 4 38.35 -19.64 -3.05
C LYS A 4 37.63 -19.02 -1.86
N THR A 5 36.44 -18.47 -2.08
CA THR A 5 35.57 -17.84 -1.08
C THR A 5 34.11 -18.11 -1.43
N TYR A 6 33.30 -18.39 -0.41
CA TYR A 6 31.84 -18.52 -0.54
C TYR A 6 31.16 -17.31 0.11
N GLY A 7 30.13 -16.74 -0.51
CA GLY A 7 29.34 -15.67 0.08
C GLY A 7 28.62 -14.80 -0.95
N TYR A 8 27.74 -13.91 -0.48
CA TYR A 8 26.86 -13.08 -1.32
C TYR A 8 27.60 -12.25 -2.37
N LYS A 9 28.87 -11.89 -2.08
CA LYS A 9 29.74 -11.12 -2.97
C LYS A 9 30.17 -11.89 -4.23
N TYR A 10 30.06 -13.23 -4.20
CA TYR A 10 30.48 -14.14 -5.26
C TYR A 10 29.45 -15.28 -5.39
N ALA A 11 28.21 -14.93 -5.74
CA ALA A 11 27.16 -15.92 -5.93
C ALA A 11 27.57 -16.97 -6.99
N ALA A 12 27.23 -18.23 -6.73
CA ALA A 12 27.45 -19.30 -7.71
C ALA A 12 26.67 -19.01 -9.00
N ILE A 13 27.23 -19.38 -10.15
CA ILE A 13 26.63 -19.10 -11.47
C ILE A 13 25.23 -19.75 -11.60
N ASP A 14 25.05 -20.91 -10.97
CA ASP A 14 23.85 -21.73 -10.93
C ASP A 14 23.06 -21.59 -9.61
N TYR A 15 23.33 -20.53 -8.85
CA TYR A 15 22.67 -20.31 -7.56
C TYR A 15 21.15 -20.24 -7.70
N ASP A 16 20.65 -19.55 -8.73
CA ASP A 16 19.20 -19.47 -8.99
C ASP A 16 18.59 -20.83 -9.36
N THR A 17 19.32 -21.68 -10.10
CA THR A 17 18.90 -23.06 -10.39
C THR A 17 18.80 -23.89 -9.12
N THR A 18 19.67 -23.65 -8.14
CA THR A 18 19.58 -24.30 -6.82
C THR A 18 18.34 -23.82 -6.07
N LEU A 19 18.06 -22.50 -6.08
CA LEU A 19 16.85 -21.95 -5.47
C LEU A 19 15.57 -22.48 -6.12
N GLU A 20 15.56 -22.67 -7.43
CA GLU A 20 14.44 -23.29 -8.16
C GLU A 20 14.16 -24.70 -7.65
N GLN A 21 15.20 -25.53 -7.47
CA GLN A 21 15.04 -26.90 -6.96
C GLN A 21 14.45 -26.91 -5.55
N TYR A 22 14.91 -26.02 -4.67
CA TYR A 22 14.34 -25.88 -3.34
C TYR A 22 12.89 -25.39 -3.37
N SER A 23 12.56 -24.42 -4.23
CA SER A 23 11.17 -23.97 -4.41
C SER A 23 10.28 -25.14 -4.85
N ARG A 24 10.67 -25.88 -5.89
CA ARG A 24 9.91 -27.05 -6.38
C ARG A 24 9.73 -28.11 -5.30
N TRP A 25 10.77 -28.38 -4.51
CA TRP A 25 10.68 -29.31 -3.39
C TRP A 25 9.69 -28.82 -2.32
N LEU A 26 9.80 -27.56 -1.89
CA LEU A 26 8.92 -26.96 -0.88
C LEU A 26 7.46 -26.94 -1.34
N VAL A 27 7.19 -26.51 -2.58
CA VAL A 27 5.83 -26.51 -3.16
C VAL A 27 5.29 -27.94 -3.31
N GLY A 28 6.18 -28.92 -3.49
CA GLY A 28 5.86 -30.34 -3.51
C GLY A 28 5.54 -30.95 -2.15
N LEU A 29 5.85 -30.27 -1.03
CA LEU A 29 5.51 -30.71 0.33
C LEU A 29 3.99 -30.59 0.51
N LYS A 30 3.27 -31.65 0.17
CA LYS A 30 1.82 -31.79 0.41
C LYS A 30 1.54 -32.10 1.89
N GLU A 31 2.09 -31.30 2.79
CA GLU A 31 1.94 -31.47 4.23
C GLU A 31 0.58 -30.94 4.69
N PRO A 32 -0.22 -31.74 5.43
CA PRO A 32 -1.49 -31.28 5.96
C PRO A 32 -1.32 -30.01 6.81
N ASN A 33 -2.18 -29.02 6.56
CA ASN A 33 -2.22 -27.74 7.28
C ASN A 33 -0.97 -26.85 7.14
N VAL A 34 -0.11 -27.12 6.15
CA VAL A 34 1.01 -26.23 5.81
C VAL A 34 0.69 -25.47 4.53
N LEU A 35 0.64 -24.14 4.61
CA LEU A 35 0.58 -23.28 3.43
C LEU A 35 2.00 -22.96 2.95
N VAL A 36 2.32 -23.38 1.73
CA VAL A 36 3.56 -23.02 1.05
C VAL A 36 3.27 -21.95 0.01
N VAL A 37 4.00 -20.84 0.05
CA VAL A 37 3.88 -19.72 -0.89
C VAL A 37 5.16 -19.61 -1.71
N ASP A 38 5.04 -19.74 -3.04
CA ASP A 38 6.18 -19.76 -3.96
C ASP A 38 6.63 -18.34 -4.36
N LEU A 39 7.40 -17.70 -3.48
CA LEU A 39 7.98 -16.40 -3.77
C LEU A 39 9.00 -16.45 -4.93
N TYR A 40 9.69 -17.58 -5.11
CA TYR A 40 10.71 -17.75 -6.14
C TYR A 40 10.10 -17.58 -7.54
N SER A 41 9.03 -18.32 -7.83
CA SER A 41 8.39 -18.26 -9.16
C SER A 41 7.76 -16.90 -9.41
N THR A 42 7.07 -16.33 -8.43
CA THR A 42 6.41 -15.02 -8.57
C THR A 42 7.40 -13.89 -8.84
N MET A 43 8.49 -13.81 -8.08
CA MET A 43 9.51 -12.79 -8.29
C MET A 43 10.20 -12.95 -9.65
N ASN A 44 10.51 -14.18 -10.06
CA ASN A 44 11.14 -14.46 -11.36
C ASN A 44 10.20 -14.18 -12.54
N GLU A 45 8.90 -14.43 -12.39
CA GLU A 45 7.91 -14.06 -13.41
C GLU A 45 7.83 -12.54 -13.57
N HIS A 46 7.76 -11.80 -12.47
CA HIS A 46 7.74 -10.35 -12.52
C HIS A 46 9.02 -9.79 -13.17
N LEU A 47 10.20 -10.31 -12.79
CA LEU A 47 11.47 -9.95 -13.43
C LEU A 47 11.44 -10.21 -14.94
N ARG A 48 10.91 -11.35 -15.38
CA ARG A 48 10.75 -11.66 -16.82
C ARG A 48 9.87 -10.61 -17.51
N LYS A 49 8.71 -10.26 -16.95
CA LYS A 49 7.81 -9.22 -17.48
C LYS A 49 8.52 -7.87 -17.58
N ARG A 50 9.23 -7.44 -16.52
CA ARG A 50 9.94 -6.16 -16.52
C ARG A 50 11.09 -6.10 -17.52
N ARG A 51 11.79 -7.22 -17.71
CA ARG A 51 12.92 -7.31 -18.62
C ARG A 51 12.54 -7.36 -20.10
N THR A 52 11.26 -7.54 -20.45
CA THR A 52 10.81 -7.36 -21.84
C THR A 52 10.93 -5.90 -22.28
N ALA A 53 10.72 -4.94 -21.37
CA ALA A 53 10.85 -3.51 -21.64
C ALA A 53 12.22 -2.95 -21.22
N GLN A 54 12.79 -3.44 -20.11
CA GLN A 54 14.07 -2.96 -19.58
C GLN A 54 14.96 -4.12 -19.14
N VAL A 55 15.85 -4.56 -20.04
CA VAL A 55 16.74 -5.73 -19.80
C VAL A 55 17.57 -5.61 -18.52
N SER A 56 17.99 -4.39 -18.16
CA SER A 56 18.78 -4.11 -16.95
C SER A 56 17.95 -4.02 -15.67
N PHE A 57 16.63 -4.19 -15.73
CA PHE A 57 15.78 -4.14 -14.53
C PHE A 57 16.19 -5.24 -13.55
N SER A 58 16.22 -4.87 -12.27
CA SER A 58 16.50 -5.79 -11.18
C SER A 58 15.70 -5.36 -9.95
N LEU A 59 15.18 -6.35 -9.22
CA LEU A 59 14.64 -6.18 -7.88
C LEU A 59 15.73 -6.34 -6.81
N GLN A 60 16.93 -6.81 -7.19
CA GLN A 60 18.03 -7.17 -6.29
C GLN A 60 19.35 -6.74 -6.92
N ARG A 61 19.88 -5.58 -6.53
CA ARG A 61 21.07 -5.00 -7.21
C ARG A 61 22.33 -5.81 -7.00
N ASP A 62 22.44 -6.50 -5.87
CA ASP A 62 23.54 -7.41 -5.55
C ASP A 62 23.21 -8.89 -5.83
N GLY A 63 22.07 -9.14 -6.48
CA GLY A 63 21.57 -10.48 -6.80
C GLY A 63 20.95 -11.24 -5.62
N ILE A 64 20.88 -10.64 -4.41
CA ILE A 64 20.45 -11.34 -3.20
C ILE A 64 19.40 -10.55 -2.42
N HIS A 65 19.60 -9.26 -2.16
CA HIS A 65 18.70 -8.48 -1.29
C HIS A 65 17.66 -7.72 -2.09
N PRO A 66 16.34 -8.00 -1.91
CA PRO A 66 15.30 -7.27 -2.59
C PRO A 66 15.31 -5.79 -2.23
N ASP A 67 15.05 -4.94 -3.21
CA ASP A 67 14.74 -3.53 -3.02
C ASP A 67 13.30 -3.37 -2.49
N PRO A 68 12.83 -2.14 -2.22
CA PRO A 68 11.47 -1.91 -1.73
C PRO A 68 10.38 -2.52 -2.62
N THR A 69 10.56 -2.51 -3.95
CA THR A 69 9.61 -3.11 -4.89
C THR A 69 9.65 -4.63 -4.77
N GLY A 70 10.83 -5.23 -4.67
CA GLY A 70 10.98 -6.67 -4.47
C GLY A 70 10.35 -7.15 -3.16
N HIS A 71 10.54 -6.40 -2.07
CA HIS A 71 9.86 -6.67 -0.80
C HIS A 71 8.34 -6.53 -0.90
N TRP A 72 7.83 -5.54 -1.65
CA TRP A 72 6.40 -5.44 -1.94
C TRP A 72 5.86 -6.65 -2.72
N LEU A 73 6.56 -7.10 -3.76
CA LEU A 73 6.17 -8.30 -4.52
C LEU A 73 6.08 -9.55 -3.62
N MET A 74 7.00 -9.68 -2.66
CA MET A 74 6.92 -10.75 -1.66
C MET A 74 5.67 -10.59 -0.78
N ALA A 75 5.42 -9.38 -0.27
CA ALA A 75 4.27 -9.10 0.59
C ALA A 75 2.94 -9.35 -0.12
N GLN A 76 2.74 -8.86 -1.35
CA GLN A 76 1.51 -9.10 -2.12
C GLN A 76 1.27 -10.58 -2.39
N THR A 77 2.33 -11.37 -2.60
CA THR A 77 2.23 -12.81 -2.87
C THR A 77 1.71 -13.53 -1.62
N LEU A 78 2.22 -13.14 -0.44
CA LEU A 78 1.72 -13.64 0.84
C LEU A 78 0.27 -13.22 1.11
N LEU A 79 -0.06 -11.94 0.91
CA LEU A 79 -1.42 -11.42 1.07
C LEU A 79 -2.43 -12.15 0.17
N THR A 80 -2.06 -12.39 -1.09
CA THR A 80 -2.86 -13.16 -2.04
C THR A 80 -3.07 -14.59 -1.57
N ALA A 81 -2.00 -15.27 -1.13
CA ALA A 81 -2.09 -16.63 -0.61
C ALA A 81 -2.95 -16.73 0.66
N TRP A 82 -2.92 -15.70 1.51
CA TRP A 82 -3.79 -15.57 2.69
C TRP A 82 -5.20 -15.11 2.36
N LYS A 83 -5.51 -14.84 1.09
CA LYS A 83 -6.81 -14.33 0.64
C LYS A 83 -7.19 -13.03 1.36
N ALA A 84 -6.21 -12.14 1.51
CA ALA A 84 -6.48 -10.79 1.97
C ALA A 84 -7.58 -10.15 1.09
N PRO A 85 -8.52 -9.39 1.67
CA PRO A 85 -9.54 -8.72 0.88
C PRO A 85 -8.90 -7.70 -0.05
N ASN A 86 -9.46 -7.57 -1.25
CA ASN A 86 -9.03 -6.54 -2.21
C ASN A 86 -9.58 -5.15 -1.85
N ALA A 87 -10.79 -5.10 -1.31
CA ALA A 87 -11.46 -3.84 -0.98
C ALA A 87 -10.86 -3.19 0.28
N ALA A 88 -10.19 -2.06 0.08
CA ALA A 88 -9.77 -1.17 1.14
C ALA A 88 -10.94 -0.34 1.69
N GLY A 89 -11.93 -0.04 0.85
CA GLY A 89 -13.13 0.71 1.24
C GLY A 89 -13.78 1.43 0.06
N GLY A 90 -14.96 1.99 0.27
CA GLY A 90 -15.58 2.77 -0.79
C GLY A 90 -17.00 3.17 -0.49
N VAL A 91 -17.51 4.06 -1.33
CA VAL A 91 -18.87 4.59 -1.23
C VAL A 91 -19.55 4.50 -2.58
N GLN A 92 -20.78 3.99 -2.58
CA GLN A 92 -21.66 4.02 -3.74
C GLN A 92 -22.96 4.71 -3.36
N ILE A 93 -23.32 5.79 -4.07
CA ILE A 93 -24.52 6.58 -3.83
C ILE A 93 -25.35 6.70 -5.11
N ASP A 94 -26.67 6.57 -4.98
CA ASP A 94 -27.63 7.01 -5.99
C ASP A 94 -28.18 8.39 -5.56
N ALA A 95 -27.65 9.45 -6.17
CA ALA A 95 -28.05 10.82 -5.91
C ALA A 95 -29.47 11.12 -6.39
N GLY A 96 -29.93 10.43 -7.44
CA GLY A 96 -31.29 10.57 -7.98
C GLY A 96 -32.31 10.17 -6.92
N ARG A 97 -32.09 9.01 -6.31
CA ARG A 97 -32.94 8.43 -5.24
C ARG A 97 -32.61 8.96 -3.85
N GLY A 98 -31.43 9.55 -3.65
CA GLY A 98 -30.96 9.99 -2.33
C GLY A 98 -30.63 8.81 -1.41
N THR A 99 -30.09 7.71 -1.96
CA THR A 99 -29.85 6.46 -1.22
C THR A 99 -28.39 6.05 -1.27
N VAL A 100 -27.88 5.55 -0.15
CA VAL A 100 -26.56 4.88 -0.06
C VAL A 100 -26.73 3.44 -0.52
N LEU A 101 -25.91 3.00 -1.47
CA LEU A 101 -25.88 1.63 -1.99
C LEU A 101 -24.77 0.80 -1.32
N ALA A 102 -23.64 1.42 -1.00
CA ALA A 102 -22.53 0.80 -0.29
C ALA A 102 -21.71 1.85 0.49
N GLY A 103 -21.01 1.39 1.53
CA GLY A 103 -20.17 2.21 2.40
C GLY A 103 -20.89 2.68 3.67
N GLN A 104 -20.11 2.98 4.71
CA GLN A 104 -20.62 3.50 5.98
C GLN A 104 -20.87 5.00 5.91
N VAL A 105 -21.93 5.38 5.20
CA VAL A 105 -22.33 6.76 4.98
C VAL A 105 -23.46 7.17 5.91
N THR A 106 -23.32 8.34 6.52
CA THR A 106 -24.35 9.00 7.33
C THR A 106 -24.61 10.41 6.80
N ASN A 107 -25.69 11.04 7.26
CA ASN A 107 -26.00 12.44 6.96
C ASN A 107 -26.06 12.80 5.45
N LEU A 108 -26.43 11.84 4.59
CA LEU A 108 -26.59 12.08 3.15
C LEU A 108 -27.71 13.11 2.88
N LYS A 109 -27.36 14.22 2.23
CA LYS A 109 -28.26 15.32 1.89
C LYS A 109 -27.94 15.84 0.49
N LYS A 110 -28.97 16.33 -0.21
CA LYS A 110 -28.79 17.11 -1.43
C LYS A 110 -28.39 18.55 -1.07
N GLU A 111 -27.39 19.09 -1.75
CA GLU A 111 -26.98 20.48 -1.63
C GLU A 111 -26.96 21.11 -3.02
N GLY A 112 -28.07 21.77 -3.39
CA GLY A 112 -28.30 22.24 -4.76
C GLY A 112 -28.19 21.09 -5.78
N PRO A 113 -27.38 21.22 -6.85
CA PRO A 113 -27.11 20.16 -7.82
C PRO A 113 -26.07 19.12 -7.35
N GLY A 114 -25.63 19.22 -6.09
CA GLY A 114 -24.58 18.43 -5.47
C GLY A 114 -25.07 17.60 -4.28
N LEU A 115 -24.11 17.08 -3.50
CA LEU A 115 -24.37 16.26 -2.31
C LEU A 115 -23.45 16.65 -1.15
N PHE A 116 -23.96 16.47 0.06
CA PHE A 116 -23.18 16.39 1.28
C PHE A 116 -23.41 15.04 1.95
N PHE A 117 -22.36 14.45 2.51
CA PHE A 117 -22.47 13.27 3.37
C PHE A 117 -21.26 13.13 4.29
N GLU A 118 -21.40 12.32 5.33
CA GLU A 118 -20.31 11.90 6.20
C GLU A 118 -20.00 10.43 5.94
N TRP A 119 -18.72 10.08 5.89
CA TRP A 119 -18.25 8.72 5.66
C TRP A 119 -17.33 8.29 6.80
N GLN A 120 -17.64 7.15 7.43
CA GLN A 120 -16.69 6.45 8.30
C GLN A 120 -15.71 5.68 7.41
N SER A 121 -14.63 6.35 7.05
CA SER A 121 -13.69 5.88 6.05
C SER A 121 -12.63 4.97 6.67
N PRO A 122 -12.50 3.70 6.25
CA PRO A 122 -11.27 2.95 6.51
C PRO A 122 -10.08 3.63 5.82
N LEU A 123 -8.86 3.23 6.19
CA LEU A 123 -7.66 3.65 5.47
C LEU A 123 -7.37 2.70 4.32
N PRO A 124 -6.97 3.23 3.15
CA PRO A 124 -6.37 2.39 2.13
C PRO A 124 -5.01 1.86 2.60
N MET A 125 -4.57 0.77 1.96
CA MET A 125 -3.19 0.34 2.10
C MET A 125 -2.27 1.49 1.63
N PRO A 126 -1.24 1.85 2.40
CA PRO A 126 -0.32 2.88 1.98
C PRO A 126 0.50 2.45 0.77
N MET A 127 0.67 3.37 -0.18
CA MET A 127 1.54 3.18 -1.33
C MET A 127 2.92 3.80 -1.01
N ASP A 128 3.98 2.99 -0.99
CA ASP A 128 5.33 3.51 -0.74
C ASP A 128 5.87 4.18 -2.03
N PRO A 129 6.26 5.47 -1.99
CA PRO A 129 6.83 6.15 -3.15
C PRO A 129 8.17 5.56 -3.63
N LYS A 130 8.79 4.66 -2.86
CA LYS A 130 10.00 3.92 -3.26
C LYS A 130 9.70 2.74 -4.20
N TRP A 131 8.45 2.33 -4.33
CA TRP A 131 8.08 1.28 -5.27
C TRP A 131 8.22 1.76 -6.71
N ASP A 132 8.66 0.86 -7.59
CA ASP A 132 8.67 1.14 -9.01
C ASP A 132 7.22 1.20 -9.54
N ALA A 133 6.81 2.38 -10.02
CA ALA A 133 5.45 2.64 -10.48
C ALA A 133 4.98 1.72 -11.61
N GLU A 134 5.87 1.33 -12.52
CA GLU A 134 5.54 0.43 -13.61
C GLU A 134 5.34 -1.01 -13.09
N SER A 135 6.02 -1.39 -12.01
CA SER A 135 5.82 -2.69 -11.37
C SER A 135 4.48 -2.73 -10.66
N ILE A 136 4.12 -1.66 -9.95
CA ILE A 136 2.80 -1.50 -9.34
C ILE A 136 1.68 -1.58 -10.39
N ARG A 137 1.89 -0.96 -11.56
CA ARG A 137 0.93 -1.02 -12.68
C ARG A 137 0.81 -2.42 -13.28
N ILE A 138 1.92 -3.13 -13.49
CA ILE A 138 1.93 -4.49 -14.05
C ILE A 138 1.21 -5.47 -13.13
N GLU A 139 1.38 -5.31 -11.82
CA GLU A 139 0.77 -6.18 -10.80
C GLU A 139 -0.66 -5.78 -10.43
N ASP A 140 -1.16 -4.67 -10.99
CA ASP A 140 -2.52 -4.18 -10.80
C ASP A 140 -2.93 -4.13 -9.32
N VAL A 141 -2.06 -3.53 -8.50
CA VAL A 141 -2.13 -3.55 -7.03
C VAL A 141 -3.43 -2.98 -6.49
N GLU A 142 -3.95 -1.91 -7.13
CA GLU A 142 -5.22 -1.30 -6.72
C GLU A 142 -6.36 -2.32 -6.78
N GLU A 143 -6.53 -2.99 -7.92
CA GLU A 143 -7.67 -3.89 -8.14
C GLU A 143 -7.61 -5.14 -7.24
N HIS A 144 -6.40 -5.62 -6.94
CA HIS A 144 -6.21 -6.88 -6.22
C HIS A 144 -6.09 -6.72 -4.70
N LEU A 145 -5.62 -5.57 -4.21
CA LEU A 145 -5.24 -5.42 -2.79
C LEU A 145 -5.62 -4.07 -2.18
N ASN A 146 -6.11 -3.10 -2.95
CA ASN A 146 -6.33 -1.76 -2.44
C ASN A 146 -7.51 -1.01 -3.08
N GLU A 147 -8.59 -1.72 -3.44
CA GLU A 147 -9.73 -1.09 -4.12
C GLU A 147 -10.37 -0.05 -3.20
N TYR A 148 -10.27 1.22 -3.60
CA TYR A 148 -10.68 2.34 -2.78
C TYR A 148 -11.41 3.40 -3.61
N ARG A 149 -12.73 3.23 -3.79
CA ARG A 149 -13.50 3.95 -4.84
C ARG A 149 -14.66 4.79 -4.31
N LEU A 150 -14.94 5.90 -5.00
CA LEU A 150 -16.14 6.72 -4.84
C LEU A 150 -16.97 6.68 -6.12
N ALA A 151 -18.20 6.16 -6.03
CA ALA A 151 -19.16 6.15 -7.13
C ALA A 151 -20.45 6.90 -6.75
N VAL A 152 -20.85 7.86 -7.56
CA VAL A 152 -22.11 8.60 -7.38
C VAL A 152 -22.86 8.68 -8.70
N LYS A 153 -24.00 7.99 -8.76
CA LYS A 153 -24.89 7.96 -9.92
C LYS A 153 -26.04 8.95 -9.74
N GLY A 154 -26.67 9.37 -10.85
CA GLY A 154 -27.86 10.22 -10.82
C GLY A 154 -27.60 11.70 -10.53
N LEU A 155 -26.35 12.16 -10.59
CA LEU A 155 -26.02 13.58 -10.61
C LEU A 155 -26.34 14.20 -11.99
N PRO A 156 -26.77 15.46 -12.05
CA PRO A 156 -26.87 16.20 -13.31
C PRO A 156 -25.58 16.17 -14.14
N PRO A 157 -25.67 16.29 -15.48
CA PRO A 157 -24.49 16.41 -16.33
C PRO A 157 -23.66 17.64 -15.94
N GLY A 158 -22.35 17.46 -15.80
CA GLY A 158 -21.43 18.54 -15.47
C GLY A 158 -20.10 18.06 -14.90
N ARG A 159 -19.29 19.03 -14.46
CA ARG A 159 -18.07 18.79 -13.69
C ARG A 159 -18.33 19.13 -12.23
N TYR A 160 -17.77 18.33 -11.35
CA TYR A 160 -17.96 18.42 -9.92
C TYR A 160 -16.64 18.62 -9.21
N ARG A 161 -16.61 19.56 -8.28
CA ARG A 161 -15.58 19.68 -7.27
C ARG A 161 -15.87 18.68 -6.16
N LEU A 162 -14.85 17.90 -5.76
CA LEU A 162 -14.91 17.00 -4.62
C LEU A 162 -14.11 17.61 -3.47
N VAL A 163 -14.79 17.81 -2.34
CA VAL A 163 -14.24 18.49 -1.16
C VAL A 163 -14.32 17.56 0.04
N ALA A 164 -13.21 17.41 0.76
CA ALA A 164 -13.14 16.67 2.01
C ALA A 164 -12.84 17.65 3.16
N GLY A 165 -13.78 17.80 4.10
CA GLY A 165 -13.75 18.90 5.07
C GLY A 165 -13.84 20.24 4.36
N ASP A 166 -12.73 20.98 4.37
CA ASP A 166 -12.60 22.31 3.76
C ASP A 166 -11.67 22.32 2.53
N GLU A 167 -11.11 21.17 2.15
CA GLU A 167 -10.10 21.07 1.08
C GLU A 167 -10.67 20.39 -0.16
N GLU A 168 -10.60 21.06 -1.31
CA GLU A 168 -10.80 20.43 -2.61
C GLU A 168 -9.66 19.45 -2.89
N PHE A 169 -10.00 18.17 -3.14
CA PHE A 169 -9.01 17.15 -3.50
C PHE A 169 -9.07 16.73 -4.97
N ALA A 170 -10.18 16.99 -5.67
CA ALA A 170 -10.33 16.64 -7.07
C ALA A 170 -11.44 17.43 -7.77
N THR A 171 -11.36 17.50 -9.10
CA THR A 171 -12.47 17.88 -9.97
C THR A 171 -12.70 16.79 -11.01
N VAL A 172 -13.91 16.21 -11.05
CA VAL A 172 -14.25 15.06 -11.91
C VAL A 172 -15.54 15.29 -12.71
N GLY A 173 -15.73 14.60 -13.82
CA GLY A 173 -16.99 14.63 -14.57
C GLY A 173 -18.08 13.75 -13.94
N ALA A 174 -19.35 14.09 -14.14
CA ALA A 174 -20.49 13.28 -13.68
C ALA A 174 -20.41 11.81 -14.16
N VAL A 175 -19.97 11.59 -15.41
CA VAL A 175 -19.81 10.25 -16.00
C VAL A 175 -18.70 9.45 -15.30
N GLN A 176 -17.57 10.09 -15.02
CA GLN A 176 -16.46 9.44 -14.30
C GLN A 176 -16.88 9.08 -12.88
N LEU A 177 -17.56 10.01 -12.19
CA LEU A 177 -18.04 9.77 -10.83
C LEU A 177 -19.14 8.70 -10.80
N ALA A 178 -19.99 8.58 -11.82
CA ALA A 178 -20.98 7.52 -11.93
C ALA A 178 -20.35 6.14 -12.20
N ALA A 179 -19.22 6.10 -12.93
CA ALA A 179 -18.45 4.88 -13.16
C ALA A 179 -17.68 4.42 -11.90
N GLY A 180 -17.29 5.37 -11.05
CA GLY A 180 -16.50 5.13 -9.85
C GLY A 180 -15.06 5.55 -10.04
N VAL A 181 -14.65 6.62 -9.35
CA VAL A 181 -13.26 7.10 -9.38
C VAL A 181 -12.45 6.41 -8.30
N SER A 182 -11.20 6.06 -8.58
CA SER A 182 -10.25 5.66 -7.55
C SER A 182 -9.94 6.87 -6.68
N LEU A 183 -10.09 6.71 -5.37
CA LEU A 183 -9.68 7.73 -4.41
C LEU A 183 -8.17 7.70 -4.19
N LEU A 184 -7.47 6.61 -4.54
CA LEU A 184 -6.01 6.50 -4.41
C LEU A 184 -5.26 7.51 -5.29
N ASP A 185 -5.87 7.91 -6.41
CA ASP A 185 -5.30 8.89 -7.36
C ASP A 185 -5.17 10.30 -6.76
N PHE A 186 -5.82 10.58 -5.62
CA PHE A 186 -5.88 11.90 -5.04
C PHE A 186 -5.04 12.00 -3.76
N GLU A 187 -3.76 12.37 -3.89
CA GLU A 187 -2.83 12.53 -2.75
C GLU A 187 -3.39 13.41 -1.61
N ARG A 188 -4.16 14.46 -1.98
CA ARG A 188 -4.79 15.38 -1.01
C ARG A 188 -6.00 14.79 -0.28
N PHE A 189 -6.47 13.61 -0.67
CA PHE A 189 -7.58 12.98 0.03
C PHE A 189 -7.14 12.59 1.46
N PRO A 190 -7.89 12.95 2.52
CA PRO A 190 -7.43 12.78 3.90
C PRO A 190 -7.01 11.35 4.27
N ALA A 191 -7.72 10.33 3.76
CA ALA A 191 -7.37 8.94 4.03
C ALA A 191 -6.03 8.52 3.42
N ASN A 192 -5.67 9.06 2.24
CA ASN A 192 -4.38 8.77 1.61
C ASN A 192 -3.22 9.40 2.39
N ARG A 193 -3.39 10.62 2.89
CA ARG A 193 -2.40 11.26 3.79
C ARG A 193 -2.25 10.51 5.10
N ALA A 194 -3.37 10.05 5.68
CA ALA A 194 -3.35 9.25 6.89
C ALA A 194 -2.65 7.89 6.66
N ALA A 195 -2.90 7.22 5.54
CA ALA A 195 -2.20 6.00 5.15
C ALA A 195 -0.69 6.24 4.97
N ALA A 196 -0.29 7.30 4.26
CA ALA A 196 1.13 7.65 4.10
C ALA A 196 1.82 7.91 5.45
N ARG A 197 1.12 8.57 6.40
CA ARG A 197 1.63 8.76 7.76
C ARG A 197 1.72 7.44 8.53
N LEU A 198 0.73 6.57 8.38
CA LEU A 198 0.74 5.23 8.97
C LEU A 198 1.97 4.44 8.51
N LEU A 199 2.30 4.50 7.21
CA LEU A 199 3.51 3.85 6.67
C LEU A 199 4.80 4.39 7.32
N SER A 200 4.91 5.70 7.52
CA SER A 200 6.04 6.29 8.22
C SER A 200 6.18 5.75 9.65
N LEU A 201 5.08 5.68 10.40
CA LEU A 201 5.08 5.16 11.76
C LEU A 201 5.46 3.67 11.79
N VAL A 202 4.96 2.87 10.85
CA VAL A 202 5.32 1.44 10.72
C VAL A 202 6.82 1.28 10.42
N HIS A 203 7.39 2.12 9.55
CA HIS A 203 8.83 2.11 9.27
C HIS A 203 9.67 2.51 10.48
N ASP A 204 9.28 3.57 11.20
CA ASP A 204 9.95 3.99 12.42
C ASP A 204 9.90 2.89 13.49
N ARG A 205 8.73 2.28 13.66
CA ARG A 205 8.53 1.15 14.58
C ARG A 205 9.43 -0.02 14.22
N GLN A 206 9.47 -0.42 12.95
CA GLN A 206 10.31 -1.53 12.50
C GLN A 206 11.81 -1.23 12.69
N ARG A 207 12.23 0.02 12.48
CA ARG A 207 13.61 0.45 12.73
C ARG A 207 13.99 0.28 14.21
N LEU A 208 13.11 0.68 15.13
CA LEU A 208 13.36 0.55 16.58
C LEU A 208 13.34 -0.91 17.03
N LEU A 209 12.37 -1.71 16.55
CA LEU A 209 12.31 -3.15 16.82
C LEU A 209 13.57 -3.88 16.36
N TYR A 210 14.02 -3.59 15.14
CA TYR A 210 15.25 -4.16 14.60
C TYR A 210 16.47 -3.78 15.45
N ALA A 211 16.58 -2.51 15.85
CA ALA A 211 17.67 -2.05 16.72
C ALA A 211 17.64 -2.75 18.11
N ALA A 212 16.45 -2.89 18.70
CA ALA A 212 16.27 -3.57 19.99
C ALA A 212 16.64 -5.06 19.90
N TRP A 213 16.18 -5.75 18.86
CA TRP A 213 16.51 -7.15 18.61
C TRP A 213 18.01 -7.36 18.39
N ARG A 214 18.65 -6.54 17.54
CA ARG A 214 20.09 -6.63 17.28
C ARG A 214 20.94 -6.49 18.54
N ARG A 215 20.48 -5.69 19.50
CA ARG A 215 21.14 -5.50 20.81
C ARG A 215 20.91 -6.65 21.77
N SER A 216 19.77 -7.34 21.70
CA SER A 216 19.47 -8.44 22.61
C SER A 216 20.19 -9.74 22.24
N VAL A 217 20.52 -9.96 20.96
CA VAL A 217 21.08 -11.22 20.47
C VAL A 217 22.62 -11.28 20.40
N GLY A 218 23.36 -10.22 20.73
CA GLY A 218 24.83 -10.32 20.83
C GLY A 218 25.59 -9.00 21.05
N LYS A 219 26.89 -9.11 21.34
CA LYS A 219 27.85 -7.99 21.46
C LYS A 219 28.21 -7.45 20.07
N TRP A 220 27.26 -6.81 19.38
CA TRP A 220 27.54 -6.13 18.14
C TRP A 220 28.05 -4.71 18.44
N THR A 221 29.34 -4.47 18.24
CA THR A 221 29.93 -3.13 18.32
C THR A 221 29.70 -2.42 17.00
N SER A 222 28.70 -1.56 16.92
CA SER A 222 28.55 -0.64 15.78
C SER A 222 29.76 0.29 15.74
N THR A 223 30.50 0.30 14.63
CA THR A 223 31.53 1.32 14.38
C THR A 223 30.97 2.65 13.85
N GLU A 224 29.66 2.81 13.78
CA GLU A 224 29.03 4.00 13.18
C GLU A 224 28.20 4.80 14.17
N SER A 225 28.31 6.12 14.04
CA SER A 225 27.84 7.18 14.91
C SER A 225 26.37 7.52 14.75
N ASP A 226 25.47 6.57 14.98
CA ASP A 226 24.02 6.85 14.99
C ASP A 226 23.50 7.18 16.39
N SER A 227 22.68 8.22 16.51
CA SER A 227 22.01 8.66 17.76
C SER A 227 21.21 7.56 18.45
N LEU A 228 20.78 6.54 17.70
CA LEU A 228 20.16 5.33 18.22
C LEU A 228 21.07 4.56 19.17
N ASN A 229 22.40 4.69 19.10
CA ASN A 229 23.38 3.92 19.87
C ASN A 229 23.39 4.18 21.37
N ARG A 230 22.70 5.20 21.87
CA ARG A 230 22.67 5.51 23.31
C ARG A 230 21.43 4.98 24.03
N ALA A 231 20.35 4.64 23.32
CA ALA A 231 19.13 4.14 23.93
C ALA A 231 19.30 2.69 24.42
N SER A 232 18.80 2.36 25.62
CA SER A 232 18.76 0.97 26.07
C SER A 232 17.74 0.15 25.28
N VAL A 233 17.79 -1.18 25.38
CA VAL A 233 16.75 -2.06 24.80
C VAL A 233 15.37 -1.70 25.36
N GLU A 234 15.29 -1.33 26.63
CA GLU A 234 14.04 -0.96 27.28
C GLU A 234 13.50 0.37 26.76
N ASP A 235 14.36 1.38 26.59
CA ASP A 235 13.96 2.68 26.02
C ASP A 235 13.44 2.52 24.57
N LEU A 236 14.06 1.64 23.79
CA LEU A 236 13.59 1.35 22.43
C LEU A 236 12.23 0.65 22.44
N LYS A 237 12.00 -0.28 23.36
CA LYS A 237 10.68 -0.93 23.51
C LYS A 237 9.60 0.05 23.93
N GLN A 238 9.91 0.96 24.86
CA GLN A 238 8.97 2.00 25.27
C GLN A 238 8.57 2.90 24.09
N GLN A 239 9.53 3.33 23.27
CA GLN A 239 9.25 4.09 22.05
C GLN A 239 8.43 3.29 21.02
N VAL A 240 8.66 1.98 20.90
CA VAL A 240 7.83 1.11 20.05
C VAL A 240 6.38 1.08 20.56
N GLU A 241 6.16 1.02 21.86
CA GLU A 241 4.81 1.05 22.44
C GLU A 241 4.09 2.39 22.17
N GLU A 242 4.80 3.51 22.29
CA GLU A 242 4.26 4.83 21.93
C GLU A 242 3.89 4.92 20.44
N LEU A 243 4.70 4.32 19.55
CA LEU A 243 4.38 4.23 18.13
C LEU A 243 3.20 3.29 17.87
N ASP A 244 3.10 2.17 18.60
CA ASP A 244 1.97 1.24 18.52
C ASP A 244 0.65 1.94 18.88
N GLN A 245 0.63 2.74 19.94
CA GLN A 245 -0.55 3.53 20.30
C GLN A 245 -0.94 4.53 19.20
N GLN A 246 0.04 5.20 18.57
CA GLN A 246 -0.20 6.12 17.46
C GLN A 246 -0.74 5.40 16.22
N ILE A 247 -0.16 4.24 15.88
CA ILE A 247 -0.60 3.37 14.79
C ILE A 247 -2.03 2.88 15.02
N ASP A 248 -2.32 2.39 16.23
CA ASP A 248 -3.61 1.85 16.61
C ASP A 248 -4.73 2.90 16.55
N LEU A 249 -4.44 4.14 16.93
CA LEU A 249 -5.36 5.26 16.80
C LEU A 249 -5.57 5.64 15.32
N LEU A 250 -4.47 5.77 14.56
CA LEU A 250 -4.51 6.25 13.19
C LEU A 250 -5.21 5.28 12.24
N ARG A 251 -5.04 3.97 12.43
CA ARG A 251 -5.62 2.93 11.57
C ARG A 251 -7.14 2.77 11.72
N GLN A 252 -7.75 3.37 12.75
CA GLN A 252 -9.20 3.30 12.92
C GLN A 252 -9.91 4.03 11.77
N PRO A 253 -11.13 3.60 11.39
CA PRO A 253 -11.94 4.35 10.46
C PRO A 253 -12.11 5.81 10.90
N GLN A 254 -11.86 6.74 9.99
CA GLN A 254 -11.88 8.18 10.25
C GLN A 254 -13.17 8.81 9.69
N PRO A 255 -13.85 9.70 10.43
CA PRO A 255 -14.97 10.44 9.89
C PRO A 255 -14.49 11.48 8.86
N ILE A 256 -14.97 11.39 7.62
CA ILE A 256 -14.70 12.35 6.56
C ILE A 256 -16.01 12.99 6.11
N ARG A 257 -16.09 14.32 6.20
CA ARG A 257 -17.17 15.11 5.59
C ARG A 257 -16.87 15.32 4.12
N LEU A 258 -17.76 14.87 3.24
CA LEU A 258 -17.62 14.97 1.80
C LEU A 258 -18.68 15.88 1.21
N ARG A 259 -18.26 16.81 0.36
CA ARG A 259 -19.13 17.62 -0.49
C ARG A 259 -18.79 17.38 -1.97
N ILE A 260 -19.84 17.27 -2.76
CA ILE A 260 -19.77 17.13 -4.22
C ILE A 260 -20.51 18.34 -4.79
N GLU A 261 -19.78 19.26 -5.40
CA GLU A 261 -20.32 20.57 -5.78
C GLU A 261 -20.25 20.74 -7.30
N LEU A 262 -21.38 21.06 -7.94
CA LEU A 262 -21.38 21.32 -9.39
C LEU A 262 -20.60 22.60 -9.69
N ILE A 263 -19.67 22.54 -10.64
CA ILE A 263 -18.96 23.71 -11.15
C ILE A 263 -19.84 24.38 -12.21
N PRO A 264 -20.22 25.67 -12.03
CA PRO A 264 -21.01 26.39 -13.02
C PRO A 264 -20.31 26.46 -14.38
N ALA A 265 -21.10 26.36 -15.46
CA ALA A 265 -20.57 26.53 -16.81
C ALA A 265 -20.00 27.96 -16.97
N GLY A 266 -18.70 28.06 -17.28
CA GLY A 266 -17.99 29.34 -17.49
C GLY A 266 -16.96 29.71 -16.41
N SER A 267 -16.86 28.96 -15.32
CA SER A 267 -15.77 29.11 -14.34
C SER A 267 -14.47 28.54 -14.91
N ARG A 268 -13.45 29.38 -15.15
CA ARG A 268 -12.09 28.88 -15.47
C ARG A 268 -11.51 28.18 -14.24
N PRO A 269 -10.72 27.09 -14.39
CA PRO A 269 -9.95 26.55 -13.28
C PRO A 269 -8.93 27.61 -12.84
N VAL A 270 -8.82 27.80 -11.53
CA VAL A 270 -7.74 28.58 -10.89
C VAL A 270 -6.52 27.69 -10.77
#